data_AF-A0AA88E110-F1
#
_entry.id   AF-A0AA88E110-F1
#
_cell.length_a   1.000
_cell.length_b   1.000
_cell.length_c   1.000
_cell.angle_alpha   90.00
_cell.angle_beta   90.00
_cell.angle_gamma   90.00
#
_symmetry.space_group_name_H-M   'P 1'
#
loop_
_entity.id
_entity.type
_entity.pdbx_description
1 polymer ?
#
loop_
_entity_poly.entity_id
_entity_poly.type
_entity_poly.pdbx_seq_one_letter_code
_entity_poly.pdbx_strand_id
1 'polypeptide(L)'
;MDEDRDAAFAFYGMQPLIFDGTRQTVSLAGWLYDMEMIFRTCHIEARLQVLLASRCLAGDARLWWLTQGESAIQGGSWADFCALIIARYGPLHDEEANMSYRDPNI
;
A
#
# COMPACT_ATOMS: atom_id res chain seq x y z
N MET A 1 16.73 12.38 -15.95
CA MET A 1 17.44 11.99 -14.70
C MET A 1 17.22 13.03 -13.60
N ASP A 2 17.17 14.32 -13.93
CA ASP A 2 16.84 15.37 -12.96
C ASP A 2 15.35 15.40 -12.60
N GLU A 3 14.44 15.17 -13.56
CA GLU A 3 12.98 15.13 -13.32
C GLU A 3 12.56 14.06 -12.28
N ASP A 4 13.16 12.87 -12.31
CA ASP A 4 12.88 11.81 -11.34
C ASP A 4 13.32 12.20 -9.92
N ARG A 5 14.43 12.93 -9.82
CA ARG A 5 14.94 13.43 -8.54
C ARG A 5 14.04 14.52 -8.01
N ASP A 6 13.56 15.42 -8.86
CA ASP A 6 12.62 16.48 -8.49
C ASP A 6 11.27 15.90 -8.06
N ALA A 7 10.76 14.90 -8.78
CA ALA A 7 9.55 14.18 -8.40
C ALA A 7 9.70 13.48 -7.04
N ALA A 8 10.84 12.82 -6.79
CA ALA A 8 11.13 12.22 -5.49
C ALA A 8 11.26 13.27 -4.38
N PHE A 9 11.90 14.40 -4.66
CA PHE A 9 12.04 15.51 -3.71
C PHE A 9 10.67 16.10 -3.35
N ALA A 10 9.80 16.35 -4.33
CA ALA A 10 8.44 16.81 -4.12
C ALA A 10 7.62 15.80 -3.29
N PHE A 11 7.71 14.51 -3.63
CA PHE A 11 7.06 13.43 -2.90
C PHE A 11 7.47 13.40 -1.42
N TYR A 12 8.79 13.41 -1.12
CA TYR A 12 9.26 13.42 0.27
C TYR A 12 8.96 14.74 1.00
N GLY A 13 8.86 15.85 0.27
CA GLY A 13 8.42 17.15 0.80
C GLY A 13 7.00 17.11 1.37
N MET A 14 6.14 16.22 0.87
CA MET A 14 4.76 16.02 1.37
C MET A 14 4.67 15.19 2.66
N GLN A 15 5.81 14.66 3.15
CA GLN A 15 5.86 13.81 4.36
C GLN A 15 4.90 12.60 4.30
N PRO A 16 5.07 11.73 3.29
CA PRO A 16 4.18 10.59 3.06
C PRO A 16 4.12 9.66 4.29
N LEU A 17 2.93 9.12 4.57
CA LEU A 17 2.73 8.20 5.68
C LEU A 17 3.53 6.89 5.48
N ILE A 18 3.98 6.31 6.60
CA ILE A 18 4.66 5.01 6.62
C ILE A 18 3.65 3.91 6.95
N PHE A 19 3.71 2.79 6.22
CA PHE A 19 2.88 1.62 6.46
C PHE A 19 3.74 0.43 6.87
N ASP A 20 3.54 -0.09 8.08
CA ASP A 20 4.32 -1.20 8.64
C ASP A 20 3.67 -2.58 8.47
N GLY A 21 2.45 -2.63 7.94
CA GLY A 21 1.65 -3.85 7.80
C GLY A 21 0.80 -4.18 9.03
N THR A 22 0.87 -3.38 10.10
CA THR A 22 0.09 -3.58 11.32
C THR A 22 -1.16 -2.71 11.31
N ARG A 23 -2.22 -3.19 11.99
CA ARG A 23 -3.48 -2.43 12.14
C ARG A 23 -3.40 -1.30 13.17
N GLN A 24 -2.24 -1.05 13.78
CA GLN A 24 -2.13 -0.23 15.00
C GLN A 24 -1.74 1.24 14.75
N THR A 25 -1.12 1.57 13.62
CA THR A 25 -0.55 2.91 13.37
C THR A 25 -1.33 3.70 12.31
N VAL A 26 -1.46 3.15 11.10
CA VAL A 26 -2.25 3.76 10.01
C VAL A 26 -3.10 2.69 9.33
N SER A 27 -4.36 3.01 9.02
CA SER A 27 -5.18 2.09 8.23
C SER A 27 -4.63 1.98 6.81
N LEU A 28 -4.66 0.77 6.23
CA LEU A 28 -4.23 0.56 4.84
C LEU A 28 -4.98 1.48 3.87
N ALA A 29 -6.29 1.64 4.05
CA ALA A 29 -7.11 2.52 3.22
C ALA A 29 -6.68 3.99 3.33
N GLY A 30 -6.39 4.49 4.54
CA GLY A 30 -5.90 5.84 4.76
C GLY A 30 -4.52 6.07 4.13
N TRP A 31 -3.64 5.08 4.23
CA TRP A 31 -2.31 5.13 3.62
C TRP A 31 -2.37 5.14 2.10
N LEU A 32 -3.19 4.29 1.48
CA LEU A 32 -3.40 4.27 0.03
C LEU A 32 -3.96 5.60 -0.48
N TYR A 33 -4.95 6.15 0.24
CA TYR A 33 -5.53 7.45 -0.09
C TYR A 33 -4.50 8.58 -0.04
N ASP A 34 -3.64 8.59 0.99
CA ASP A 34 -2.56 9.57 1.14
C ASP A 34 -1.58 9.51 -0.03
N MET A 35 -1.15 8.30 -0.42
CA MET A 35 -0.28 8.10 -1.59
C MET A 35 -0.90 8.64 -2.87
N GLU A 36 -2.18 8.34 -3.14
CA GLU A 36 -2.89 8.84 -4.32
C GLU A 36 -3.07 10.36 -4.32
N MET A 37 -3.26 10.97 -3.15
CA MET A 37 -3.29 12.42 -3.00
C MET A 37 -1.94 13.05 -3.33
N ILE A 38 -0.84 12.48 -2.82
CA ILE A 38 0.51 12.99 -3.08
C ILE A 38 0.88 12.81 -4.55
N PHE A 39 0.60 11.65 -5.15
CA PHE A 39 0.89 11.41 -6.56
C PHE A 39 0.21 12.42 -7.48
N ARG A 40 -1.05 12.77 -7.20
CA ARG A 40 -1.77 13.80 -7.95
C ARG A 40 -1.20 15.19 -7.70
N THR A 41 -0.89 15.53 -6.45
CA THR A 41 -0.41 16.86 -6.06
C THR A 41 0.98 17.16 -6.63
N CYS A 42 1.88 16.18 -6.60
CA CYS A 42 3.25 16.31 -7.09
C CYS A 42 3.42 15.89 -8.55
N HIS A 43 2.34 15.56 -9.26
CA HIS A 43 2.36 15.07 -10.65
C HIS A 43 3.31 13.87 -10.88
N ILE A 44 3.29 12.91 -9.95
CA ILE A 44 4.17 11.73 -9.99
C ILE A 44 3.74 10.80 -11.13
N GLU A 45 4.66 10.58 -12.08
CA GLU A 45 4.46 9.66 -13.20
C GLU A 45 4.21 8.21 -12.74
N ALA A 46 3.35 7.49 -13.47
CA ALA A 46 2.96 6.11 -13.15
C ALA A 46 4.15 5.17 -12.91
N ARG A 47 5.23 5.32 -13.70
CA ARG A 47 6.45 4.51 -13.56
C ARG A 47 7.20 4.70 -12.23
N LEU A 48 6.95 5.81 -11.52
CA LEU A 48 7.59 6.13 -10.24
C LEU A 48 6.71 5.82 -9.02
N GLN A 49 5.40 5.68 -9.21
CA GLN A 49 4.44 5.54 -8.10
C GLN A 49 4.74 4.32 -7.23
N VAL A 50 4.92 3.14 -7.84
CA VAL A 50 5.25 1.90 -7.10
C VAL A 50 6.61 2.02 -6.40
N LEU A 51 7.61 2.60 -7.07
CA LEU A 51 8.94 2.80 -6.50
C LEU A 51 8.90 3.71 -5.27
N LEU A 52 8.13 4.80 -5.32
CA LEU A 52 8.03 5.75 -4.21
C LEU A 52 7.19 5.20 -3.06
N ALA A 53 6.01 4.62 -3.35
CA ALA A 53 5.16 4.01 -2.32
C ALA A 53 5.84 2.82 -1.62
N SER A 54 6.56 1.96 -2.35
CA SER A 54 7.26 0.84 -1.73
C SER A 54 8.37 1.28 -0.76
N ARG A 55 8.94 2.47 -0.93
CA ARG A 55 9.88 3.07 0.03
C ARG A 55 9.21 3.56 1.31
N CYS A 56 7.89 3.76 1.31
CA CYS A 56 7.11 4.11 2.49
C CYS A 56 6.60 2.86 3.24
N LEU A 57 6.97 1.66 2.81
CA LEU A 57 6.76 0.44 3.57
C LEU A 57 7.83 0.31 4.66
N ALA A 58 7.42 -0.15 5.83
CA ALA A 58 8.28 -0.46 6.97
C ALA A 58 7.96 -1.86 7.53
N GLY A 59 8.76 -2.30 8.51
CA GLY A 59 8.48 -3.51 9.28
C GLY A 59 8.18 -4.75 8.41
N ASP A 60 7.08 -5.44 8.73
CA ASP A 60 6.62 -6.64 8.03
C ASP A 60 6.26 -6.34 6.56
N ALA A 61 5.58 -5.22 6.30
CA ALA A 61 5.21 -4.83 4.95
C ALA A 61 6.42 -4.66 4.01
N ARG A 62 7.51 -4.06 4.51
CA ARG A 62 8.75 -3.92 3.74
C ARG A 62 9.42 -5.28 3.49
N LEU A 63 9.48 -6.14 4.49
CA LEU A 63 10.09 -7.46 4.36
C LEU A 63 9.33 -8.33 3.35
N TRP A 64 8.00 -8.32 3.42
CA TRP A 64 7.16 -9.02 2.45
C TRP A 64 7.31 -8.47 1.03
N TRP A 65 7.34 -7.14 0.87
CA TRP A 65 7.51 -6.51 -0.44
C TRP A 65 8.81 -6.94 -1.13
N LEU A 66 9.93 -6.92 -0.41
CA LEU A 66 11.25 -7.28 -0.92
C LEU A 66 11.40 -8.78 -1.24
N THR A 67 10.62 -9.65 -0.59
CA THR A 67 10.75 -11.10 -0.76
C THR A 67 9.75 -11.68 -1.76
N GLN A 68 8.56 -11.07 -1.88
CA GLN A 68 7.44 -11.63 -2.65
C GLN A 68 6.74 -10.56 -3.49
N GLY A 69 6.49 -9.38 -2.93
CA GLY A 69 5.64 -8.36 -3.55
C GLY A 69 6.18 -7.83 -4.88
N GLU A 70 7.45 -7.45 -4.92
CA GLU A 70 8.06 -6.86 -6.12
C GLU A 70 8.08 -7.84 -7.30
N SER A 71 8.44 -9.10 -7.03
CA SER A 71 8.46 -10.15 -8.05
C SER A 71 7.06 -10.57 -8.52
N ALA A 72 6.04 -10.39 -7.69
CA ALA A 72 4.66 -10.75 -8.04
C ALA A 72 4.04 -9.81 -9.08
N ILE A 73 4.50 -8.55 -9.18
CA ILE A 73 3.96 -7.59 -10.15
C ILE A 73 4.91 -7.27 -11.32
N GLN A 74 6.20 -7.64 -11.28
CA GLN A 74 7.19 -7.50 -12.38
C GLN A 74 7.13 -6.17 -13.16
N GLY A 75 7.19 -5.03 -12.46
CA GLY A 75 7.05 -3.70 -13.11
C GLY A 75 5.59 -3.30 -13.38
N GLY A 76 4.66 -3.93 -12.67
CA GLY A 76 3.24 -3.64 -12.69
C GLY A 76 2.91 -2.22 -12.27
N SER A 77 1.67 -1.84 -12.55
CA SER A 77 1.12 -0.51 -12.29
C SER A 77 0.83 -0.28 -10.81
N TRP A 78 0.52 0.97 -10.45
CA TRP A 78 -0.02 1.31 -9.14
C TRP A 78 -1.27 0.50 -8.79
N ALA A 79 -2.13 0.19 -9.76
CA ALA A 79 -3.31 -0.64 -9.54
C ALA A 79 -2.95 -2.08 -9.16
N ASP A 80 -1.92 -2.66 -9.79
CA ASP A 80 -1.42 -4.00 -9.45
C ASP A 80 -0.83 -4.02 -8.03
N PHE A 81 -0.07 -2.98 -7.68
CA PHE A 81 0.43 -2.78 -6.31
C PHE A 81 -0.71 -2.69 -5.29
N CYS A 82 -1.75 -1.88 -5.57
CA CYS A 82 -2.91 -1.72 -4.69
C CYS A 82 -3.65 -3.04 -4.49
N ALA A 83 -3.94 -3.76 -5.58
CA ALA A 83 -4.60 -5.05 -5.51
C ALA A 83 -3.82 -6.05 -4.65
N LEU A 84 -2.50 -6.09 -4.81
CA LEU A 84 -1.64 -7.02 -4.07
C LEU A 84 -1.53 -6.66 -2.59
N ILE A 85 -1.34 -5.38 -2.25
CA ILE A 85 -1.21 -4.95 -0.85
C ILE A 85 -2.54 -5.06 -0.10
N ILE A 86 -3.68 -4.82 -0.78
CA ILE A 86 -5.02 -5.04 -0.23
C ILE A 86 -5.27 -6.54 -0.01
N ALA A 87 -4.90 -7.41 -0.95
CA ALA A 87 -5.03 -8.85 -0.77
C ALA A 87 -4.22 -9.36 0.43
N ARG A 88 -3.08 -8.72 0.74
CA ARG A 88 -2.18 -9.13 1.82
C ARG A 88 -2.55 -8.56 3.20
N TYR A 89 -2.90 -7.27 3.25
CA TYR A 89 -3.06 -6.50 4.50
C TYR A 89 -4.44 -5.85 4.64
N GLY A 90 -5.30 -5.96 3.64
CA GLY A 90 -6.69 -5.55 3.76
C GLY A 90 -7.38 -6.31 4.90
N PRO A 91 -8.58 -5.86 5.32
CA PRO A 91 -9.40 -6.69 6.17
C PRO A 91 -9.59 -8.03 5.45
N LEU A 92 -8.92 -9.08 5.95
CA LEU A 92 -9.30 -10.47 5.69
C LEU A 92 -10.82 -10.46 5.86
N HIS A 93 -11.55 -10.81 4.80
CA HIS A 93 -13.00 -10.99 4.85
C HIS A 93 -13.36 -11.54 6.22
N ASP A 94 -14.05 -10.74 7.06
CA ASP A 94 -14.33 -11.14 8.44
C ASP A 94 -15.15 -12.43 8.39
N GLU A 95 -14.49 -13.57 8.62
CA GLU A 95 -15.13 -14.87 8.87
C GLU A 95 -15.94 -14.86 10.19
N GLU A 96 -15.97 -13.74 10.92
CA GLU A 96 -16.90 -13.51 12.02
C GLU A 96 -18.36 -13.33 11.55
N ALA A 97 -18.61 -13.01 10.28
CA ALA A 97 -19.97 -13.03 9.73
C ALA A 97 -20.53 -14.45 9.53
N ASN A 98 -19.68 -15.49 9.52
CA ASN A 98 -20.10 -16.87 9.30
C ASN A 98 -20.22 -17.71 10.59
N MET A 99 -19.80 -17.16 11.75
CA MET A 99 -20.07 -17.78 13.06
C MET A 99 -21.38 -17.31 13.70
N SER A 100 -22.01 -16.24 13.20
CA SER A 100 -23.35 -15.82 13.64
C SER A 100 -24.49 -16.66 13.04
N TYR A 101 -24.19 -17.59 12.13
CA TYR A 101 -25.15 -18.55 11.54
C TYR A 101 -24.95 -20.00 12.01
N ARG A 102 -24.19 -20.24 13.09
CA ARG A 102 -24.40 -21.50 13.84
C ARG A 102 -25.64 -21.32 14.70
N ASP A 103 -26.75 -21.81 14.14
CA ASP A 103 -28.06 -21.97 14.75
C ASP A 103 -28.05 -21.99 16.29
N PRO A 104 -28.82 -21.11 16.95
CA PRO A 104 -29.14 -21.26 18.37
C PRO A 104 -30.18 -22.36 18.66
N ASN A 105 -30.49 -23.24 17.70
CA ASN A 105 -31.43 -24.35 17.86
C ASN A 105 -30.73 -25.67 17.48
N ILE A 106 -30.55 -26.69 18.31
CA ILE A 106 -31.47 -27.23 19.34
C ILE A 106 -32.93 -27.15 18.92
#